data_AF-A0A8H6B6L0-F1
#
_entry.id   AF-A0A8H6B6L0-F1
#
_cell.length_a   1.000
_cell.length_b   1.000
_cell.length_c   1.000
_cell.angle_alpha   90.00
_cell.angle_beta   90.00
_cell.angle_gamma   90.00
#
_symmetry.space_group_name_H-M   'P 1'
#
loop_
_entity.id
_entity.type
_entity.pdbx_description
1 polymer ?
#
loop_
_entity_poly.entity_id
_entity_poly.type
_entity_poly.pdbx_seq_one_letter_code
_entity_poly.pdbx_strand_id
1 'polypeptide(L)'
;MKPYTLDLFLNDVKNVGTPTDLSSLLDVNPITAKHLPSLQQSLQSYDDDQLESIIENIHFYNNDWPAFETMIQKYLVYVKNIDPWSLLNSIDLMIGFYSSLSVALNNKQFHTILFKSTFDITNLIIPLTKFVDAKIMQIENRVNNYPRLSYLSTIMLKIVNNIRASPALDDLGSNERKDTISVLMSVCISLCNLYIFIDSPILCNNVFSNMNVLRLDKRLISRSQLINYRFVLGKFHLGQSNYFLAYKHFMWCFQNIHRDISVRSLIKILKYLIPCGLLVGKVADIQVLRDLVQSDKGGLQIIEIYSPLITCYKAGDIKGFSDALRRNRSYFIGLCLYVGFLQRVRILILRNLILKVYKITGRLNFEDVRSALNVSCDPVQQNASSGSLSFYTITDQINDSFVQNVLVALVDGNLIRAKLTASKNIILSRTNPFPDIYDIYKLKYAQPGKEDWLD
;
A
#
# COMPACT_ATOMS: atom_id res chain seq x y z
N MET A 1 -45.32 4.24 10.17
CA MET A 1 -44.66 4.34 8.84
C MET A 1 -45.29 3.29 7.95
N LYS A 2 -45.64 3.61 6.70
CA LYS A 2 -46.10 2.58 5.75
C LYS A 2 -44.97 1.55 5.57
N PRO A 3 -45.26 0.24 5.57
CA PRO A 3 -44.24 -0.77 5.34
C PRO A 3 -43.68 -0.59 3.93
N TYR A 4 -42.35 -0.60 3.81
CA TYR A 4 -41.67 -0.56 2.52
C TYR A 4 -41.74 -1.96 1.90
N THR A 5 -42.64 -2.13 0.93
CA THR A 5 -42.95 -3.42 0.30
C THR A 5 -42.07 -3.68 -0.93
N LEU A 6 -42.05 -4.93 -1.39
CA LEU A 6 -41.37 -5.33 -2.63
C LEU A 6 -41.81 -4.48 -3.83
N ASP A 7 -43.12 -4.26 -4.02
CA ASP A 7 -43.63 -3.47 -5.15
C ASP A 7 -43.18 -2.01 -5.10
N LEU A 8 -43.09 -1.42 -3.90
CA LEU A 8 -42.58 -0.06 -3.73
C LEU A 8 -41.09 0.00 -4.07
N PHE A 9 -40.31 -0.97 -3.58
CA PHE A 9 -38.88 -1.07 -3.91
C PHE A 9 -38.65 -1.19 -5.41
N LEU A 10 -39.38 -2.06 -6.09
CA LEU A 10 -39.22 -2.30 -7.53
C LEU A 10 -39.62 -1.07 -8.36
N ASN A 11 -40.70 -0.38 -7.96
CA ASN A 11 -41.08 0.89 -8.58
C ASN A 11 -40.03 1.97 -8.37
N ASP A 12 -39.46 2.06 -7.17
CA ASP A 12 -38.41 3.02 -6.86
C ASP A 12 -37.15 2.73 -7.68
N VAL A 13 -36.74 1.46 -7.80
CA VAL A 13 -35.61 1.02 -8.66
C VAL A 13 -35.86 1.35 -10.13
N LYS A 14 -37.09 1.18 -10.63
CA LYS A 14 -37.45 1.50 -12.03
C LYS A 14 -37.40 2.98 -12.34
N ASN A 15 -37.73 3.83 -11.36
CA ASN A 15 -37.81 5.28 -11.51
C ASN A 15 -36.52 6.02 -11.14
N VAL A 16 -35.43 5.30 -10.86
CA VAL A 16 -34.14 5.93 -10.51
C VAL A 16 -33.61 6.76 -11.68
N GLY A 17 -33.46 8.06 -11.44
CA GLY A 17 -32.80 8.98 -12.35
C GLY A 17 -31.32 9.25 -12.01
N THR A 18 -30.87 8.98 -10.78
CA THR A 18 -29.51 9.36 -10.33
C THR A 18 -28.74 8.20 -9.68
N PRO A 19 -27.40 8.19 -9.76
CA PRO A 19 -26.56 7.19 -9.08
C PRO A 19 -26.72 7.19 -7.54
N THR A 20 -27.02 8.35 -6.96
CA THR A 20 -27.15 8.50 -5.50
C THR A 20 -28.42 7.82 -4.99
N ASP A 21 -29.52 7.99 -5.72
CA ASP A 21 -30.80 7.39 -5.37
C ASP A 21 -30.69 5.86 -5.39
N LEU A 22 -30.09 5.31 -6.45
CA LEU A 22 -29.86 3.87 -6.56
C LEU A 22 -28.95 3.33 -5.45
N SER A 23 -27.87 4.04 -5.11
CA SER A 23 -26.97 3.62 -4.03
C SER A 23 -27.70 3.58 -2.68
N SER A 24 -28.60 4.54 -2.42
CA SER A 24 -29.39 4.56 -1.20
C SER A 24 -30.40 3.40 -1.13
N LEU A 25 -30.99 3.04 -2.26
CA LEU A 25 -31.92 1.90 -2.37
C LEU A 25 -31.20 0.56 -2.21
N LEU A 26 -30.00 0.44 -2.79
CA LEU A 26 -29.16 -0.76 -2.77
C LEU A 26 -28.15 -0.78 -1.61
N ASP A 27 -28.35 0.04 -0.57
CA ASP A 27 -27.46 0.07 0.59
C ASP A 27 -27.53 -1.28 1.32
N VAL A 28 -26.36 -1.86 1.58
CA VAL A 28 -26.15 -3.15 2.25
C VAL A 28 -25.65 -2.98 3.69
N ASN A 29 -25.63 -1.75 4.20
CA ASN A 29 -25.31 -1.50 5.60
C ASN A 29 -26.60 -1.41 6.43
N PRO A 30 -26.88 -2.39 7.31
CA PRO A 30 -28.10 -2.40 8.13
C PRO A 30 -28.19 -1.23 9.13
N ILE A 31 -27.07 -0.53 9.39
CA ILE A 31 -27.05 0.64 10.28
C ILE A 31 -27.61 1.88 9.57
N THR A 32 -27.34 2.03 8.27
CA THR A 32 -27.74 3.22 7.49
C THR A 32 -29.02 2.99 6.70
N ALA A 33 -29.25 1.77 6.22
CA ALA A 33 -30.37 1.40 5.37
C ALA A 33 -31.64 1.13 6.20
N LYS A 34 -32.40 2.20 6.49
CA LYS A 34 -33.61 2.14 7.32
C LYS A 34 -34.75 1.33 6.71
N HIS A 35 -34.74 1.12 5.40
CA HIS A 35 -35.76 0.35 4.67
C HIS A 35 -35.55 -1.16 4.74
N LEU A 36 -34.34 -1.64 5.05
CA LEU A 36 -34.01 -3.07 5.04
C LEU A 36 -34.92 -3.94 5.92
N PRO A 37 -35.23 -3.59 7.18
CA PRO A 37 -36.07 -4.46 8.01
C PRO A 37 -37.51 -4.59 7.49
N SER A 38 -38.07 -3.51 6.95
CA SER A 38 -39.42 -3.53 6.37
C SER A 38 -39.45 -4.34 5.07
N LEU A 39 -38.43 -4.18 4.23
CA LEU A 39 -38.29 -4.94 3.00
C LEU A 39 -38.06 -6.43 3.28
N GLN A 40 -37.20 -6.76 4.25
CA GLN A 40 -36.96 -8.15 4.67
C GLN A 40 -38.25 -8.81 5.13
N GLN A 41 -39.08 -8.14 5.93
CA GLN A 41 -40.37 -8.65 6.35
C GLN A 41 -41.31 -8.92 5.17
N SER A 42 -41.33 -8.02 4.17
CA SER A 42 -42.11 -8.19 2.94
C SER A 42 -41.61 -9.35 2.08
N LEU A 43 -40.32 -9.70 2.14
CA LEU A 43 -39.70 -10.73 1.31
C LEU A 43 -39.87 -12.15 1.88
N GLN A 44 -40.19 -12.30 3.18
CA GLN A 44 -40.35 -13.64 3.79
C GLN A 44 -41.49 -14.47 3.18
N SER A 45 -42.46 -13.83 2.54
CA SER A 45 -43.59 -14.51 1.89
C SER A 45 -43.30 -15.04 0.49
N TYR A 46 -42.10 -14.79 -0.06
CA TYR A 46 -41.75 -15.15 -1.42
C TYR A 46 -40.61 -16.17 -1.45
N ASP A 47 -40.73 -17.17 -2.32
CA ASP A 47 -39.65 -18.10 -2.64
C ASP A 47 -38.66 -17.48 -3.64
N ASP A 48 -37.44 -18.00 -3.71
CA ASP A 48 -36.39 -17.43 -4.56
C ASP A 48 -36.76 -17.48 -6.05
N ASP A 49 -37.40 -18.57 -6.50
CA ASP A 49 -37.91 -18.73 -7.88
C ASP A 49 -39.06 -17.73 -8.20
N GLN A 50 -39.87 -17.40 -7.18
CA GLN A 50 -40.94 -16.41 -7.32
C GLN A 50 -40.35 -14.99 -7.48
N LEU A 51 -39.30 -14.67 -6.72
CA LEU A 51 -38.60 -13.38 -6.84
C LEU A 51 -37.91 -13.23 -8.20
N GLU A 52 -37.33 -14.31 -8.73
CA GLU A 52 -36.75 -14.35 -10.08
C GLU A 52 -37.82 -14.04 -11.14
N SER A 53 -38.95 -14.76 -11.08
CA SER A 53 -40.08 -14.55 -11.99
C SER A 53 -40.67 -13.13 -11.90
N ILE A 54 -40.78 -12.55 -10.71
CA ILE A 54 -41.28 -11.18 -10.53
C ILE A 54 -40.34 -10.18 -11.21
N ILE A 55 -39.02 -10.34 -11.06
CA ILE A 55 -38.03 -9.43 -11.63
C ILE A 55 -38.02 -9.50 -13.16
N GLU A 56 -38.08 -10.70 -13.73
CA GLU A 56 -38.12 -10.89 -15.19
C GLU A 56 -39.33 -10.20 -15.83
N ASN A 57 -40.48 -10.17 -15.14
CA ASN A 57 -41.71 -9.55 -15.65
C ASN A 57 -41.68 -8.00 -15.62
N ILE A 58 -40.74 -7.38 -14.90
CA ILE A 58 -40.66 -5.90 -14.79
C ILE A 58 -39.98 -5.28 -16.01
N HIS A 59 -39.16 -6.06 -16.71
CA HIS A 59 -38.38 -5.67 -17.89
C HIS A 59 -37.56 -4.40 -17.64
N PHE A 60 -36.58 -4.48 -16.74
CA PHE A 60 -35.74 -3.32 -16.45
C PHE A 60 -34.96 -2.91 -17.70
N TYR A 61 -34.95 -1.60 -18.00
CA TYR A 61 -34.29 -1.06 -19.20
C TYR A 61 -34.67 -1.79 -20.50
N ASN A 62 -35.94 -2.21 -20.65
CA ASN A 62 -36.45 -2.93 -21.82
C ASN A 62 -35.70 -4.23 -22.15
N ASN A 63 -35.17 -4.93 -21.14
CA ASN A 63 -34.33 -6.13 -21.26
C ASN A 63 -32.94 -5.92 -21.91
N ASP A 64 -32.52 -4.66 -22.10
CA ASP A 64 -31.18 -4.34 -22.63
C ASP A 64 -30.08 -4.57 -21.59
N TRP A 65 -30.43 -4.87 -20.34
CA TRP A 65 -29.48 -5.08 -19.25
C TRP A 65 -29.79 -6.26 -18.33
N PRO A 66 -29.76 -7.52 -18.83
CA PRO A 66 -30.09 -8.70 -18.02
C PRO A 66 -29.23 -8.86 -16.76
N ALA A 67 -27.95 -8.45 -16.83
CA ALA A 67 -27.05 -8.49 -15.68
C ALA A 67 -27.49 -7.58 -14.51
N PHE A 68 -28.25 -6.52 -14.79
CA PHE A 68 -28.85 -5.68 -13.75
C PHE A 68 -29.98 -6.41 -13.05
N GLU A 69 -30.81 -7.15 -13.77
CA GLU A 69 -31.89 -7.95 -13.20
C GLU A 69 -31.34 -9.02 -12.26
N THR A 70 -30.33 -9.77 -12.70
CA THR A 70 -29.61 -10.73 -11.84
C THR A 70 -29.00 -10.05 -10.61
N MET A 71 -28.50 -8.82 -10.74
CA MET A 71 -27.95 -8.06 -9.62
C MET A 71 -29.04 -7.70 -8.60
N ILE A 72 -30.22 -7.25 -9.05
CA ILE A 72 -31.36 -6.96 -8.18
C ILE A 72 -31.87 -8.24 -7.51
N GLN A 73 -31.93 -9.37 -8.22
CA GLN A 73 -32.27 -10.67 -7.63
C GLN A 73 -31.32 -11.02 -6.48
N LYS A 74 -30.00 -10.91 -6.70
CA LYS A 74 -29.00 -11.19 -5.64
C LYS A 74 -29.10 -10.20 -4.48
N TYR A 75 -29.46 -8.95 -4.74
CA TYR A 75 -29.76 -7.99 -3.66
C TYR A 75 -30.96 -8.43 -2.83
N LEU A 76 -32.10 -8.80 -3.46
CA LEU A 76 -33.29 -9.25 -2.74
C LEU A 76 -33.02 -10.52 -1.93
N VAL A 77 -32.29 -11.48 -2.47
CA VAL A 77 -31.86 -12.69 -1.75
C VAL A 77 -31.01 -12.31 -0.53
N TYR A 78 -30.11 -11.34 -0.67
CA TYR A 78 -29.37 -10.80 0.47
C TYR A 78 -30.30 -10.17 1.51
N VAL A 79 -31.24 -9.29 1.12
CA VAL A 79 -32.15 -8.63 2.06
C VAL A 79 -33.07 -9.62 2.77
N LYS A 80 -33.54 -10.65 2.06
CA LYS A 80 -34.36 -11.72 2.62
C LYS A 80 -33.61 -12.49 3.71
N ASN A 81 -32.36 -12.87 3.44
CA ASN A 81 -31.58 -13.82 4.24
C ASN A 81 -30.53 -13.17 5.16
N ILE A 82 -30.43 -11.84 5.20
CA ILE A 82 -29.49 -11.16 6.08
C ILE A 82 -29.80 -11.50 7.54
N ASP A 83 -28.76 -11.86 8.27
CA ASP A 83 -28.76 -12.01 9.72
C ASP A 83 -27.95 -10.84 10.32
N PRO A 84 -28.61 -9.76 10.81
CA PRO A 84 -27.97 -8.64 11.47
C PRO A 84 -27.14 -9.03 12.72
N TRP A 85 -27.37 -10.20 13.30
CA TRP A 85 -26.67 -10.68 14.49
C TRP A 85 -25.47 -11.57 14.16
N SER A 86 -25.37 -12.08 12.92
CA SER A 86 -24.25 -12.90 12.46
C SER A 86 -23.66 -12.38 11.15
N LEU A 87 -22.51 -11.70 11.27
CA LEU A 87 -21.73 -11.29 10.09
C LEU A 87 -21.26 -12.50 9.28
N LEU A 88 -20.94 -13.62 9.93
CA LEU A 88 -20.45 -14.81 9.25
C LEU A 88 -21.50 -15.40 8.29
N ASN A 89 -22.77 -15.41 8.70
CA ASN A 89 -23.86 -15.90 7.86
C ASN A 89 -24.18 -14.94 6.71
N SER A 90 -24.02 -13.63 6.95
CA SER A 90 -24.42 -12.58 6.01
C SER A 90 -23.33 -12.19 4.99
N ILE A 91 -22.04 -12.39 5.30
CA ILE A 91 -20.94 -11.86 4.47
C ILE A 91 -20.90 -12.49 3.07
N ASP A 92 -21.20 -13.79 2.95
CA ASP A 92 -21.18 -14.49 1.67
C ASP A 92 -22.34 -14.05 0.76
N LEU A 93 -23.49 -13.66 1.35
CA LEU A 93 -24.59 -13.03 0.62
C LEU A 93 -24.19 -11.65 0.07
N MET A 94 -23.48 -10.84 0.87
CA MET A 94 -22.96 -9.54 0.43
C MET A 94 -21.93 -9.70 -0.70
N ILE A 95 -21.05 -10.70 -0.60
CA ILE A 95 -20.08 -11.04 -1.66
C ILE A 95 -20.81 -11.49 -2.93
N GLY A 96 -21.88 -12.28 -2.80
CA GLY A 96 -22.73 -12.69 -3.91
C GLY A 96 -23.35 -11.50 -4.66
N PHE A 97 -23.93 -10.55 -3.92
CA PHE A 97 -24.43 -9.30 -4.51
C PHE A 97 -23.30 -8.50 -5.17
N TYR A 98 -22.17 -8.31 -4.50
CA TYR A 98 -21.02 -7.59 -5.05
C TYR A 98 -20.45 -8.24 -6.33
N SER A 99 -20.47 -9.58 -6.39
CA SER A 99 -20.11 -10.33 -7.60
C SER A 99 -21.06 -10.05 -8.76
N SER A 100 -22.37 -10.04 -8.52
CA SER A 100 -23.37 -9.69 -9.55
C SER A 100 -23.27 -8.23 -10.01
N LEU A 101 -23.01 -7.29 -9.09
CA LEU A 101 -22.73 -5.88 -9.40
C LEU A 101 -21.54 -5.75 -10.35
N SER A 102 -20.47 -6.55 -10.14
CA SER A 102 -19.31 -6.54 -11.04
C SER A 102 -19.68 -6.91 -12.48
N VAL A 103 -20.65 -7.81 -12.68
CA VAL A 103 -21.13 -8.24 -14.00
C VAL A 103 -21.97 -7.13 -14.62
N ALA A 104 -22.88 -6.53 -13.84
CA ALA A 104 -23.76 -5.46 -14.31
C ALA A 104 -22.98 -4.27 -14.89
N LEU A 105 -21.82 -3.93 -14.31
CA LEU A 105 -20.93 -2.87 -14.80
C LEU A 105 -20.38 -3.06 -16.22
N ASN A 106 -20.55 -4.24 -16.85
CA ASN A 106 -20.14 -4.46 -18.24
C ASN A 106 -21.00 -3.70 -19.27
N ASN A 107 -22.22 -3.27 -18.91
CA ASN A 107 -23.08 -2.53 -19.82
C ASN A 107 -22.55 -1.11 -20.05
N LYS A 108 -22.18 -0.78 -21.29
CA LYS A 108 -21.55 0.50 -21.65
C LYS A 108 -22.49 1.71 -21.62
N GLN A 109 -23.81 1.52 -21.61
CA GLN A 109 -24.78 2.62 -21.66
C GLN A 109 -25.19 3.11 -20.27
N PHE A 110 -25.44 2.18 -19.34
CA PHE A 110 -26.07 2.51 -18.05
C PHE A 110 -25.14 2.35 -16.83
N HIS A 111 -23.90 1.88 -17.00
CA HIS A 111 -23.02 1.53 -15.87
C HIS A 111 -22.73 2.70 -14.90
N THR A 112 -22.84 3.95 -15.34
CA THR A 112 -22.57 5.13 -14.52
C THR A 112 -23.49 5.23 -13.31
N ILE A 113 -24.72 4.71 -13.41
CA ILE A 113 -25.68 4.68 -12.30
C ILE A 113 -25.21 3.80 -11.13
N LEU A 114 -24.35 2.81 -11.40
CA LEU A 114 -23.84 1.86 -10.40
C LEU A 114 -22.55 2.33 -9.72
N PHE A 115 -21.96 3.44 -10.15
CA PHE A 115 -20.67 3.93 -9.67
C PHE A 115 -20.68 4.26 -8.17
N LYS A 116 -21.74 4.93 -7.70
CA LYS A 116 -21.88 5.28 -6.30
C LYS A 116 -22.07 4.02 -5.43
N SER A 117 -22.94 3.10 -5.85
CA SER A 117 -23.15 1.81 -5.18
C SER A 117 -21.87 1.00 -5.12
N THR A 118 -21.11 0.95 -6.21
CA THR A 118 -19.81 0.26 -6.30
C THR A 118 -18.81 0.82 -5.30
N PHE A 119 -18.71 2.15 -5.19
CA PHE A 119 -17.82 2.79 -4.23
C PHE A 119 -18.22 2.48 -2.77
N ASP A 120 -19.52 2.62 -2.46
CA ASP A 120 -20.03 2.45 -1.09
C ASP A 120 -19.87 0.99 -0.61
N ILE A 121 -20.27 0.02 -1.44
CA ILE A 121 -20.13 -1.40 -1.09
C ILE A 121 -18.66 -1.83 -1.01
N THR A 122 -17.76 -1.32 -1.87
CA THR A 122 -16.32 -1.65 -1.82
C THR A 122 -15.72 -1.26 -0.46
N ASN A 123 -16.07 -0.05 0.02
CA ASN A 123 -15.55 0.46 1.30
C ASN A 123 -16.10 -0.29 2.51
N LEU A 124 -17.29 -0.88 2.39
CA LEU A 124 -17.93 -1.65 3.45
C LEU A 124 -17.50 -3.12 3.45
N ILE A 125 -17.47 -3.78 2.30
CA ILE A 125 -17.25 -5.24 2.21
C ILE A 125 -15.81 -5.62 2.56
N ILE A 126 -14.82 -4.83 2.15
CA ILE A 126 -13.41 -5.12 2.43
C ILE A 126 -13.12 -5.26 3.94
N PRO A 127 -13.44 -4.27 4.82
CA PRO A 127 -13.16 -4.41 6.25
C PRO A 127 -13.95 -5.54 6.91
N LEU A 128 -15.19 -5.79 6.48
CA LEU A 128 -16.02 -6.88 7.01
C LEU A 128 -15.45 -8.25 6.65
N THR A 129 -15.15 -8.48 5.37
CA THR A 129 -14.54 -9.73 4.90
C THR A 129 -13.17 -9.96 5.56
N LYS A 130 -12.38 -8.88 5.72
CA LYS A 130 -11.10 -8.95 6.41
C LYS A 130 -11.25 -9.36 7.88
N PHE A 131 -12.27 -8.85 8.57
CA PHE A 131 -12.54 -9.24 9.94
C PHE A 131 -12.93 -10.72 10.03
N VAL A 132 -13.82 -11.20 9.17
CA VAL A 132 -14.26 -12.60 9.14
C VAL A 132 -13.09 -13.54 8.84
N ASP A 133 -12.34 -13.32 7.76
CA ASP A 133 -11.21 -14.18 7.41
C ASP A 133 -10.13 -14.18 8.51
N ALA A 134 -9.84 -13.02 9.12
CA ALA A 134 -8.88 -12.94 10.23
C ALA A 134 -9.35 -13.72 11.47
N LYS A 135 -10.66 -13.71 11.77
CA LYS A 135 -11.22 -14.46 12.90
C LYS A 135 -11.25 -15.96 12.65
N ILE A 136 -11.66 -16.38 11.45
CA ILE A 136 -11.62 -17.79 11.05
C ILE A 136 -10.19 -18.33 11.09
N MET A 137 -9.23 -17.56 10.58
CA MET A 137 -7.81 -17.91 10.63
C MET A 137 -7.32 -18.15 12.06
N GLN A 138 -7.72 -17.29 13.02
CA GLN A 138 -7.40 -17.45 14.44
C GLN A 138 -8.00 -18.73 15.02
N ILE A 139 -9.24 -19.07 14.66
CA ILE A 139 -9.95 -20.26 15.17
C ILE A 139 -9.35 -21.55 14.59
N GLU A 140 -9.08 -21.56 13.29
CA GLU A 140 -8.56 -22.74 12.57
C GLU A 140 -7.03 -22.88 12.63
N ASN A 141 -6.35 -21.97 13.32
CA ASN A 141 -4.89 -21.91 13.45
C ASN A 141 -4.16 -21.94 12.08
N ARG A 142 -4.73 -21.27 11.08
CA ARG A 142 -4.13 -21.11 9.74
C ARG A 142 -3.23 -19.88 9.71
N VAL A 143 -2.30 -19.84 8.75
CA VAL A 143 -1.42 -18.67 8.54
C VAL A 143 -1.56 -18.20 7.10
N ASN A 144 -1.77 -16.90 6.92
CA ASN A 144 -1.81 -16.24 5.60
C ASN A 144 -2.83 -16.84 4.62
N ASN A 145 -3.96 -17.33 5.14
CA ASN A 145 -5.04 -17.92 4.34
C ASN A 145 -6.30 -17.05 4.42
N TYR A 146 -6.58 -16.31 3.36
CA TYR A 146 -7.72 -15.39 3.27
C TYR A 146 -8.62 -15.75 2.07
N PRO A 147 -9.47 -16.79 2.18
CA PRO A 147 -10.18 -17.32 1.02
C PRO A 147 -11.20 -16.32 0.46
N ARG A 148 -11.96 -15.65 1.33
CA ARG A 148 -12.98 -14.69 0.89
C ARG A 148 -12.34 -13.41 0.36
N LEU A 149 -11.28 -12.91 1.00
CA LEU A 149 -10.55 -11.76 0.48
C LEU A 149 -9.86 -12.06 -0.86
N SER A 150 -9.35 -13.29 -1.04
CA SER A 150 -8.75 -13.71 -2.31
C SER A 150 -9.81 -13.74 -3.41
N TYR A 151 -10.99 -14.31 -3.15
CA TYR A 151 -12.12 -14.26 -4.09
C TYR A 151 -12.60 -12.83 -4.34
N LEU A 152 -12.71 -12.00 -3.30
CA LEU A 152 -13.07 -10.58 -3.42
C LEU A 152 -12.10 -9.83 -4.35
N SER A 153 -10.80 -10.16 -4.29
CA SER A 153 -9.80 -9.54 -5.16
C SER A 153 -10.03 -9.86 -6.65
N THR A 154 -10.54 -11.05 -6.99
CA THR A 154 -10.86 -11.41 -8.39
C THR A 154 -12.09 -10.66 -8.88
N ILE A 155 -13.11 -10.49 -8.03
CA ILE A 155 -14.29 -9.66 -8.30
C ILE A 155 -13.86 -8.20 -8.54
N MET A 156 -13.03 -7.64 -7.66
CA MET A 156 -12.53 -6.27 -7.78
C MET A 156 -11.70 -6.07 -9.07
N LEU A 157 -10.87 -7.06 -9.45
CA LEU A 157 -10.14 -7.00 -10.72
C LEU A 157 -11.10 -6.97 -11.91
N LYS A 158 -12.19 -7.75 -11.87
CA LYS A 158 -13.24 -7.70 -12.88
C LYS A 158 -13.92 -6.33 -12.95
N ILE A 159 -14.23 -5.71 -11.81
CA ILE A 159 -14.77 -4.35 -11.73
C ILE A 159 -13.82 -3.35 -12.40
N VAL A 160 -12.52 -3.39 -12.06
CA VAL A 160 -11.50 -2.51 -12.67
C VAL A 160 -11.48 -2.67 -14.19
N ASN A 161 -11.50 -3.91 -14.69
CA ASN A 161 -11.47 -4.17 -16.13
C ASN A 161 -12.74 -3.68 -16.84
N ASN A 162 -13.91 -3.84 -16.23
CA ASN A 162 -15.19 -3.37 -16.78
C ASN A 162 -15.24 -1.84 -16.82
N ILE A 163 -14.85 -1.15 -15.74
CA ILE A 163 -14.80 0.32 -15.70
C ILE A 163 -13.77 0.85 -16.71
N ARG A 164 -12.61 0.18 -16.82
CA ARG A 164 -11.58 0.54 -17.80
C ARG A 164 -12.06 0.44 -19.26
N ALA A 165 -12.97 -0.49 -19.55
CA ALA A 165 -13.53 -0.67 -20.89
C ALA A 165 -14.66 0.34 -21.21
N SER A 166 -14.96 1.27 -20.29
CA SER A 166 -15.99 2.30 -20.49
C SER A 166 -15.60 3.29 -21.59
N PRO A 167 -16.49 3.57 -22.56
CA PRO A 167 -16.28 4.60 -23.58
C PRO A 167 -16.11 6.01 -23.01
N ALA A 168 -16.62 6.27 -21.79
CA ALA A 168 -16.54 7.58 -21.15
C ALA A 168 -15.10 8.03 -20.86
N LEU A 169 -14.13 7.10 -20.84
CA LEU A 169 -12.72 7.45 -20.65
C LEU A 169 -12.10 8.18 -21.86
N ASP A 170 -12.66 7.97 -23.05
CA ASP A 170 -12.19 8.58 -24.30
C ASP A 170 -12.86 9.94 -24.58
N ASP A 171 -13.99 10.22 -23.94
CA ASP A 171 -14.74 11.47 -24.13
C ASP A 171 -14.17 12.62 -23.28
N LEU A 172 -13.32 13.44 -23.89
CA LEU A 172 -12.51 14.47 -23.24
C LEU A 172 -13.31 15.58 -22.52
N GLY A 173 -14.62 15.71 -22.76
CA GLY A 173 -15.44 16.84 -22.27
C GLY A 173 -16.55 16.50 -21.27
N SER A 174 -16.81 15.24 -20.96
CA SER A 174 -17.97 14.85 -20.14
C SER A 174 -17.68 14.84 -18.63
N ASN A 175 -18.68 15.22 -17.83
CA ASN A 175 -18.65 14.99 -16.38
C ASN A 175 -18.55 13.50 -16.05
N GLU A 176 -19.10 12.64 -16.92
CA GLU A 176 -19.04 11.18 -16.82
C GLU A 176 -17.60 10.66 -16.84
N ARG A 177 -16.70 11.27 -17.61
CA ARG A 177 -15.29 10.92 -17.61
C ARG A 177 -14.64 11.11 -16.24
N LYS A 178 -14.93 12.24 -15.59
CA LYS A 178 -14.39 12.55 -14.26
C LYS A 178 -14.87 11.53 -13.22
N ASP A 179 -16.15 11.18 -13.25
CA ASP A 179 -16.73 10.21 -12.32
C ASP A 179 -16.17 8.81 -12.56
N THR A 180 -16.04 8.41 -13.83
CA THR A 180 -15.41 7.14 -14.23
C THR A 180 -13.98 7.04 -13.73
N ILE A 181 -13.17 8.09 -13.92
CA ILE A 181 -11.79 8.16 -13.42
C ILE A 181 -11.76 8.08 -11.89
N SER A 182 -12.66 8.79 -11.21
CA SER A 182 -12.71 8.79 -9.74
C SER A 182 -13.01 7.40 -9.16
N VAL A 183 -14.00 6.70 -9.71
CA VAL A 183 -14.33 5.33 -9.25
C VAL A 183 -13.22 4.36 -9.62
N LEU A 184 -12.71 4.40 -10.85
CA LEU A 184 -11.58 3.56 -11.29
C LEU A 184 -10.39 3.70 -10.33
N MET A 185 -9.99 4.93 -10.01
CA MET A 185 -8.90 5.19 -9.07
C MET A 185 -9.19 4.60 -7.69
N SER A 186 -10.40 4.78 -7.18
CA SER A 186 -10.79 4.31 -5.85
C SER A 186 -10.78 2.78 -5.74
N VAL A 187 -11.31 2.08 -6.75
CA VAL A 187 -11.31 0.61 -6.80
C VAL A 187 -9.89 0.08 -7.01
N CYS A 188 -9.09 0.67 -7.90
CA CYS A 188 -7.69 0.29 -8.11
C CYS A 188 -6.84 0.43 -6.84
N ILE A 189 -6.97 1.54 -6.12
CA ILE A 189 -6.27 1.77 -4.84
C ILE A 189 -6.68 0.70 -3.82
N SER A 190 -7.98 0.42 -3.72
CA SER A 190 -8.51 -0.57 -2.78
C SER A 190 -8.05 -1.99 -3.12
N LEU A 191 -8.04 -2.35 -4.41
CA LEU A 191 -7.57 -3.63 -4.92
C LEU A 191 -6.06 -3.83 -4.65
N CYS A 192 -5.23 -2.84 -4.95
CA CYS A 192 -3.80 -2.93 -4.67
C CYS A 192 -3.50 -3.01 -3.17
N ASN A 193 -4.27 -2.31 -2.32
CA ASN A 193 -4.16 -2.46 -0.87
C ASN A 193 -4.57 -3.86 -0.41
N LEU A 194 -5.61 -4.43 -1.01
CA LEU A 194 -6.05 -5.79 -0.73
C LEU A 194 -4.97 -6.81 -1.10
N TYR A 195 -4.38 -6.71 -2.30
CA TYR A 195 -3.27 -7.57 -2.73
C TYR A 195 -2.06 -7.52 -1.80
N ILE A 196 -1.68 -6.31 -1.34
CA ILE A 196 -0.60 -6.17 -0.36
C ILE A 196 -1.00 -6.81 0.98
N PHE A 197 -2.27 -6.71 1.37
CA PHE A 197 -2.75 -7.26 2.64
C PHE A 197 -2.78 -8.80 2.65
N ILE A 198 -3.19 -9.44 1.55
CA ILE A 198 -3.18 -10.91 1.39
C ILE A 198 -1.80 -11.47 0.97
N ASP A 199 -0.74 -10.69 1.18
CA ASP A 199 0.65 -11.06 0.87
C ASP A 199 0.90 -11.48 -0.58
N SER A 200 0.16 -10.89 -1.53
CA SER A 200 0.29 -11.11 -2.97
C SER A 200 0.59 -9.80 -3.74
N PRO A 201 1.61 -9.02 -3.34
CA PRO A 201 1.86 -7.69 -3.91
C PRO A 201 2.22 -7.72 -5.40
N ILE A 202 2.69 -8.86 -5.94
CA ILE A 202 3.05 -9.02 -7.35
C ILE A 202 1.85 -8.76 -8.27
N LEU A 203 0.63 -9.07 -7.82
CA LEU A 203 -0.61 -8.86 -8.59
C LEU A 203 -0.89 -7.38 -8.87
N CYS A 204 -0.35 -6.46 -8.05
CA CYS A 204 -0.45 -5.02 -8.30
C CYS A 204 0.20 -4.60 -9.62
N ASN A 205 1.20 -5.34 -10.13
CA ASN A 205 1.83 -5.05 -11.42
C ASN A 205 0.82 -4.96 -12.56
N ASN A 206 -0.17 -5.86 -12.57
CA ASN A 206 -1.18 -5.88 -13.62
C ASN A 206 -2.06 -4.64 -13.54
N VAL A 207 -2.45 -4.23 -12.33
CA VAL A 207 -3.22 -3.01 -12.10
C VAL A 207 -2.43 -1.77 -12.52
N PHE A 208 -1.19 -1.62 -12.05
CA PHE A 208 -0.37 -0.45 -12.37
C PHE A 208 -0.02 -0.35 -13.85
N SER A 209 0.36 -1.46 -14.49
CA SER A 209 0.63 -1.50 -15.93
C SER A 209 -0.58 -1.06 -16.74
N ASN A 210 -1.76 -1.55 -16.38
CA ASN A 210 -3.01 -1.19 -17.05
C ASN A 210 -3.36 0.30 -16.86
N MET A 211 -3.13 0.86 -15.68
CA MET A 211 -3.35 2.28 -15.42
C MET A 211 -2.36 3.17 -16.20
N ASN A 212 -1.11 2.74 -16.34
CA ASN A 212 -0.09 3.46 -17.13
C ASN A 212 -0.44 3.53 -18.62
N VAL A 213 -1.12 2.50 -19.16
CA VAL A 213 -1.60 2.50 -20.56
C VAL A 213 -2.69 3.56 -20.78
N LEU A 214 -3.58 3.76 -19.81
CA LEU A 214 -4.69 4.72 -19.92
C LEU A 214 -4.24 6.18 -19.94
N ARG A 215 -3.06 6.49 -19.37
CA ARG A 215 -2.51 7.86 -19.28
C ARG A 215 -3.55 8.89 -18.84
N LEU A 216 -4.20 8.62 -17.71
CA LEU A 216 -5.31 9.42 -17.21
C LEU A 216 -4.92 10.89 -17.00
N ASP A 217 -5.85 11.81 -17.25
CA ASP A 217 -5.63 13.22 -16.97
C ASP A 217 -5.64 13.47 -15.46
N LYS A 218 -4.46 13.77 -14.89
CA LYS A 218 -4.29 14.05 -13.45
C LYS A 218 -5.19 15.18 -12.94
N ARG A 219 -5.63 16.11 -13.80
CA ARG A 219 -6.51 17.24 -13.43
C ARG A 219 -7.90 16.78 -13.04
N LEU A 220 -8.34 15.61 -13.53
CA LEU A 220 -9.63 15.02 -13.22
C LEU A 220 -9.58 14.14 -11.95
N ILE A 221 -8.39 13.87 -11.42
CA ILE A 221 -8.18 13.03 -10.23
C ILE A 221 -8.08 13.91 -9.00
N SER A 222 -8.81 13.57 -7.94
CA SER A 222 -8.68 14.30 -6.68
C SER A 222 -7.27 14.13 -6.09
N ARG A 223 -6.78 15.18 -5.42
CA ARG A 223 -5.45 15.14 -4.80
C ARG A 223 -5.33 14.03 -3.75
N SER A 224 -6.41 13.74 -3.02
CA SER A 224 -6.48 12.62 -2.08
C SER A 224 -6.27 11.27 -2.78
N GLN A 225 -6.92 11.04 -3.92
CA GLN A 225 -6.74 9.83 -4.71
C GLN A 225 -5.31 9.73 -5.25
N LEU A 226 -4.73 10.82 -5.77
CA LEU A 226 -3.33 10.83 -6.24
C LEU A 226 -2.34 10.47 -5.13
N ILE A 227 -2.50 11.05 -3.93
CA ILE A 227 -1.67 10.73 -2.77
C ILE A 227 -1.82 9.26 -2.40
N ASN A 228 -3.05 8.75 -2.27
CA ASN A 228 -3.29 7.35 -1.93
C ASN A 228 -2.72 6.39 -2.99
N TYR A 229 -2.90 6.70 -4.28
CA TYR A 229 -2.36 5.90 -5.38
C TYR A 229 -0.83 5.84 -5.34
N ARG A 230 -0.16 6.99 -5.28
CA ARG A 230 1.30 7.06 -5.18
C ARG A 230 1.81 6.41 -3.90
N PHE A 231 1.09 6.51 -2.80
CA PHE A 231 1.46 5.85 -1.55
C PHE A 231 1.43 4.31 -1.68
N VAL A 232 0.39 3.76 -2.33
CA VAL A 232 0.31 2.31 -2.60
C VAL A 232 1.35 1.86 -3.61
N LEU A 233 1.60 2.66 -4.66
CA LEU A 233 2.67 2.42 -5.64
C LEU A 233 4.07 2.43 -4.98
N GLY A 234 4.29 3.35 -4.03
CA GLY A 234 5.52 3.38 -3.23
C GLY A 234 5.70 2.11 -2.38
N LYS A 235 4.64 1.61 -1.74
CA LYS A 235 4.68 0.33 -1.00
C LYS A 235 4.99 -0.85 -1.93
N PHE A 236 4.42 -0.84 -3.13
CA PHE A 236 4.67 -1.86 -4.13
C PHE A 236 6.15 -1.89 -4.57
N HIS A 237 6.71 -0.73 -4.94
CA HIS A 237 8.14 -0.61 -5.27
C HIS A 237 9.03 -0.99 -4.09
N LEU A 238 8.62 -0.64 -2.86
CA LEU A 238 9.34 -1.04 -1.65
C LEU A 238 9.40 -2.57 -1.50
N GLY A 239 8.28 -3.26 -1.70
CA GLY A 239 8.21 -4.72 -1.66
C GLY A 239 9.09 -5.39 -2.73
N GLN A 240 9.29 -4.73 -3.88
CA GLN A 240 10.22 -5.17 -4.93
C GLN A 240 11.68 -4.78 -4.67
N SER A 241 12.01 -4.20 -3.51
CA SER A 241 13.33 -3.64 -3.22
C SER A 241 13.78 -2.50 -4.17
N ASN A 242 12.83 -1.85 -4.87
CA ASN A 242 13.07 -0.66 -5.68
C ASN A 242 13.04 0.61 -4.81
N TYR A 243 13.98 0.69 -3.86
CA TYR A 243 13.98 1.71 -2.80
C TYR A 243 14.00 3.16 -3.32
N PHE A 244 14.71 3.42 -4.42
CA PHE A 244 14.76 4.76 -5.01
C PHE A 244 13.40 5.23 -5.52
N LEU A 245 12.68 4.38 -6.27
CA LEU A 245 11.34 4.70 -6.77
C LEU A 245 10.34 4.81 -5.61
N ALA A 246 10.38 3.88 -4.66
CA ALA A 246 9.57 3.94 -3.45
C ALA A 246 9.74 5.28 -2.71
N TYR A 247 10.99 5.70 -2.49
CA TYR A 247 11.31 6.98 -1.86
C TYR A 247 10.73 8.16 -2.65
N LYS A 248 10.87 8.19 -3.98
CA LYS A 248 10.31 9.27 -4.81
C LYS A 248 8.80 9.40 -4.62
N HIS A 249 8.05 8.29 -4.61
CA HIS A 249 6.60 8.35 -4.40
C HIS A 249 6.23 8.80 -2.99
N PHE A 250 6.89 8.27 -1.95
CA PHE A 250 6.63 8.69 -0.58
C PHE A 250 6.98 10.16 -0.35
N MET A 251 8.08 10.64 -0.94
CA MET A 251 8.50 12.03 -0.86
C MET A 251 7.50 12.94 -1.58
N TRP A 252 7.03 12.56 -2.77
CA TRP A 252 5.97 13.28 -3.47
C TRP A 252 4.71 13.35 -2.60
N CYS A 253 4.30 12.25 -1.96
CA CYS A 253 3.13 12.23 -1.08
C CYS A 253 3.30 13.21 0.09
N PHE A 254 4.47 13.21 0.72
CA PHE A 254 4.80 14.13 1.83
C PHE A 254 4.79 15.60 1.39
N GLN A 255 5.31 15.91 0.20
CA GLN A 255 5.31 17.27 -0.33
C GLN A 255 3.92 17.75 -0.76
N ASN A 256 3.03 16.84 -1.12
CA ASN A 256 1.74 17.18 -1.69
C ASN A 256 0.56 17.03 -0.71
N ILE A 257 0.78 16.48 0.48
CA ILE A 257 -0.22 16.46 1.55
C ILE A 257 -0.58 17.90 1.97
N HIS A 258 -1.88 18.17 2.12
CA HIS A 258 -2.35 19.48 2.58
C HIS A 258 -1.90 19.74 4.02
N ARG A 259 -1.60 20.99 4.34
CA ARG A 259 -1.20 21.41 5.70
C ARG A 259 -2.32 21.21 6.72
N ASP A 260 -3.58 21.29 6.28
CA ASP A 260 -4.77 21.13 7.12
C ASP A 260 -5.21 19.66 7.31
N ILE A 261 -4.47 18.70 6.75
CA ILE A 261 -4.79 17.28 6.92
C ILE A 261 -4.41 16.79 8.32
N SER A 262 -5.20 15.84 8.83
CA SER A 262 -4.93 15.11 10.07
C SER A 262 -3.48 14.62 10.14
N VAL A 263 -2.82 14.91 11.26
CA VAL A 263 -1.48 14.41 11.64
C VAL A 263 -1.37 12.89 11.44
N ARG A 264 -2.47 12.13 11.59
CA ARG A 264 -2.49 10.68 11.35
C ARG A 264 -2.14 10.29 9.92
N SER A 265 -2.57 11.06 8.92
CA SER A 265 -2.24 10.80 7.51
C SER A 265 -0.77 11.13 7.21
N LEU A 266 -0.26 12.20 7.80
CA LEU A 266 1.17 12.54 7.74
C LEU A 266 2.03 11.42 8.34
N ILE A 267 1.66 10.95 9.53
CA ILE A 267 2.29 9.82 10.22
C ILE A 267 2.32 8.57 9.33
N LYS A 268 1.22 8.23 8.63
CA LYS A 268 1.20 7.09 7.71
C LYS A 268 2.26 7.21 6.61
N ILE A 269 2.48 8.40 6.06
CA ILE A 269 3.51 8.64 5.05
C ILE A 269 4.90 8.53 5.67
N LEU A 270 5.12 9.18 6.82
CA LEU A 270 6.41 9.19 7.51
C LEU A 270 6.89 7.79 7.92
N LYS A 271 5.97 6.87 8.27
CA LYS A 271 6.28 5.45 8.54
C LYS A 271 7.04 4.75 7.42
N TYR A 272 6.85 5.19 6.17
CA TYR A 272 7.56 4.62 5.02
C TYR A 272 8.63 5.56 4.48
N LEU A 273 8.39 6.88 4.48
CA LEU A 273 9.32 7.86 3.94
C LEU A 273 10.66 7.88 4.71
N ILE A 274 10.62 7.91 6.04
CA ILE A 274 11.83 7.99 6.87
C ILE A 274 12.75 6.77 6.63
N PRO A 275 12.28 5.52 6.82
CA PRO A 275 13.14 4.37 6.62
C PRO A 275 13.53 4.17 5.14
N CYS A 276 12.66 4.49 4.19
CA CYS A 276 13.02 4.45 2.77
C CYS A 276 14.06 5.52 2.41
N GLY A 277 14.03 6.68 3.07
CA GLY A 277 15.08 7.70 3.00
C GLY A 277 16.44 7.14 3.37
N LEU A 278 16.53 6.44 4.51
CA LEU A 278 17.78 5.81 4.96
C LEU A 278 18.34 4.83 3.92
N LEU A 279 17.47 4.06 3.25
CA LEU A 279 17.83 3.12 2.19
C LEU A 279 18.41 3.78 0.92
N VAL A 280 18.14 5.07 0.72
CA VAL A 280 18.62 5.84 -0.45
C VAL A 280 19.59 6.96 -0.05
N GLY A 281 20.06 6.96 1.20
CA GLY A 281 21.03 7.94 1.69
C GLY A 281 20.46 9.29 2.13
N LYS A 282 19.13 9.44 2.22
CA LYS A 282 18.49 10.64 2.76
C LYS A 282 18.18 10.45 4.25
N VAL A 283 18.54 11.45 5.05
CA VAL A 283 18.39 11.38 6.49
C VAL A 283 17.54 12.55 6.96
N ALA A 284 16.45 12.25 7.67
CA ALA A 284 15.58 13.26 8.23
C ALA A 284 16.21 13.93 9.46
N ASP A 285 15.82 15.17 9.72
CA ASP A 285 16.14 15.87 10.95
C ASP A 285 15.18 15.41 12.06
N ILE A 286 15.73 14.89 13.15
CA ILE A 286 14.95 14.33 14.27
C ILE A 286 14.13 15.41 14.97
N GLN A 287 14.64 16.63 15.09
CA GLN A 287 13.91 17.72 15.76
C GLN A 287 12.76 18.20 14.89
N VAL A 288 13.01 18.42 13.60
CA VAL A 288 11.93 18.78 12.65
C VAL A 288 10.85 17.69 12.63
N LEU A 289 11.23 16.41 12.61
CA LEU A 289 10.27 15.32 12.67
C LEU A 289 9.47 15.31 13.97
N ARG A 290 10.11 15.57 15.12
CA ARG A 290 9.46 15.64 16.43
C ARG A 290 8.42 16.77 16.44
N ASP A 291 8.79 17.96 15.97
CA ASP A 291 7.91 19.12 15.93
C ASP A 291 6.68 18.87 15.03
N LEU A 292 6.87 18.17 13.91
CA LEU A 292 5.78 17.83 12.98
C LEU A 292 4.74 16.88 13.57
N VAL A 293 5.12 16.04 14.55
CA VAL A 293 4.25 14.97 15.06
C VAL A 293 3.99 15.04 16.57
N GLN A 294 4.45 16.09 17.24
CA GLN A 294 4.38 16.25 18.70
C GLN A 294 2.96 16.18 19.28
N SER A 295 1.95 16.54 18.50
CA SER A 295 0.54 16.55 18.91
C SER A 295 -0.14 15.18 18.85
N ASP A 296 0.52 14.13 18.34
CA ASP A 296 -0.05 12.80 18.19
C ASP A 296 0.84 11.72 18.82
N LYS A 297 0.25 10.90 19.70
CA LYS A 297 0.96 9.81 20.41
C LYS A 297 1.59 8.79 19.47
N GLY A 298 0.92 8.46 18.37
CA GLY A 298 1.47 7.55 17.35
C GLY A 298 2.63 8.18 16.58
N GLY A 299 2.63 9.51 16.48
CA GLY A 299 3.74 10.30 15.98
C GLY A 299 4.99 10.16 16.85
N LEU A 300 4.85 10.39 18.16
CA LEU A 300 5.95 10.24 19.12
C LEU A 300 6.54 8.83 19.12
N GLN A 301 5.69 7.80 19.02
CA GLN A 301 6.15 6.41 18.90
C GLN A 301 7.04 6.19 17.66
N ILE A 302 6.72 6.81 16.52
CA ILE A 302 7.58 6.75 15.33
C ILE A 302 8.95 7.37 15.60
N ILE A 303 8.99 8.49 16.32
CA ILE A 303 10.25 9.15 16.69
C ILE A 303 11.10 8.23 17.56
N GLU A 304 10.51 7.56 18.55
CA GLU A 304 11.22 6.60 19.42
C GLU A 304 11.81 5.42 18.64
N ILE A 305 11.09 4.92 17.63
CA ILE A 305 11.53 3.79 16.80
C ILE A 305 12.66 4.23 15.84
N TYR A 306 12.54 5.41 15.20
CA TYR A 306 13.47 5.82 14.14
C TYR A 306 14.65 6.66 14.61
N SER A 307 14.56 7.38 15.73
CA SER A 307 15.68 8.22 16.23
C SER A 307 16.95 7.42 16.50
N PRO A 308 16.92 6.23 17.14
CA PRO A 308 18.11 5.42 17.33
C PRO A 308 18.72 4.98 16.00
N LEU A 309 17.90 4.59 15.03
CA LEU A 309 18.36 4.18 13.70
C LEU A 309 19.03 5.32 12.95
N ILE A 310 18.42 6.51 12.96
CA ILE A 310 18.99 7.72 12.33
C ILE A 310 20.33 8.09 12.98
N THR A 311 20.40 8.02 14.31
CA THR A 311 21.62 8.36 15.08
C THR A 311 22.74 7.38 14.76
N CYS A 312 22.47 6.08 14.82
CA CYS A 312 23.46 5.04 14.50
C CYS A 312 23.89 5.11 13.03
N TYR A 313 22.95 5.38 12.12
CA TYR A 313 23.22 5.55 10.69
C TYR A 313 24.20 6.70 10.43
N LYS A 314 23.98 7.87 11.06
CA LYS A 314 24.88 9.04 10.94
C LYS A 314 26.25 8.77 11.60
N ALA A 315 26.25 8.07 12.74
CA ALA A 315 27.47 7.80 13.51
C ALA A 315 28.37 6.74 12.86
N GLY A 316 27.82 5.91 11.97
CA GLY A 316 28.52 4.74 11.46
C GLY A 316 28.52 3.57 12.45
N ASP A 317 27.53 3.48 13.34
CA ASP A 317 27.40 2.44 14.38
C ASP A 317 26.51 1.29 13.90
N ILE A 318 27.14 0.16 13.57
CA ILE A 318 26.46 -1.01 13.00
C ILE A 318 25.75 -1.81 14.06
N LYS A 319 26.41 -2.00 15.20
CA LYS A 319 25.88 -2.77 16.32
C LYS A 319 24.64 -2.07 16.88
N GLY A 320 24.74 -0.78 17.19
CA GLY A 320 23.62 0.02 17.70
C GLY A 320 22.44 0.06 16.72
N PHE A 321 22.71 0.13 15.40
CA PHE A 321 21.66 0.04 14.39
C PHE A 321 20.98 -1.34 14.39
N SER A 322 21.76 -2.42 14.48
CA SER A 322 21.26 -3.79 14.53
C SER A 322 20.45 -4.06 15.80
N ASP A 323 20.87 -3.50 16.94
CA ASP A 323 20.14 -3.54 18.21
C ASP A 323 18.80 -2.80 18.13
N ALA A 324 18.77 -1.60 17.56
CA ALA A 324 17.55 -0.84 17.35
C ALA A 324 16.57 -1.52 16.39
N LEU A 325 17.10 -2.15 15.33
CA LEU A 325 16.32 -2.94 14.38
C LEU A 325 15.72 -4.19 15.04
N ARG A 326 16.50 -4.90 15.86
CA ARG A 326 16.04 -6.10 16.58
C ARG A 326 14.92 -5.82 17.55
N ARG A 327 15.04 -4.75 18.34
CA ARG A 327 14.01 -4.31 19.30
C ARG A 327 12.64 -4.10 18.64
N ASN A 328 12.63 -3.77 17.35
CA ASN A 328 11.41 -3.49 16.58
C ASN A 328 11.23 -4.45 15.39
N ARG A 329 11.71 -5.70 15.50
CA ARG A 329 11.72 -6.67 14.39
C ARG A 329 10.35 -6.83 13.72
N SER A 330 9.32 -7.17 14.49
CA SER A 330 7.97 -7.41 13.94
C SER A 330 7.40 -6.19 13.22
N TYR A 331 7.69 -4.99 13.73
CA TYR A 331 7.28 -3.73 13.11
C TYR A 331 7.91 -3.56 11.72
N PHE A 332 9.23 -3.75 11.59
CA PHE A 332 9.92 -3.61 10.30
C PHE A 332 9.62 -4.75 9.31
N ILE A 333 9.30 -5.95 9.80
CA ILE A 333 8.83 -7.06 8.96
C ILE A 333 7.47 -6.68 8.36
N GLY A 334 6.52 -6.20 9.17
CA GLY A 334 5.20 -5.78 8.70
C GLY A 334 5.22 -4.60 7.72
N LEU A 335 6.33 -3.86 7.63
CA LEU A 335 6.53 -2.78 6.67
C LEU A 335 7.38 -3.18 5.44
N CYS A 336 7.78 -4.45 5.32
CA CYS A 336 8.71 -4.94 4.28
C CYS A 336 10.08 -4.24 4.26
N LEU A 337 10.52 -3.66 5.38
CA LEU A 337 11.77 -2.88 5.47
C LEU A 337 12.94 -3.68 6.06
N TYR A 338 12.61 -4.73 6.79
CA TYR A 338 13.57 -5.46 7.61
C TYR A 338 14.75 -6.03 6.82
N VAL A 339 14.47 -6.68 5.69
CA VAL A 339 15.52 -7.26 4.81
C VAL A 339 16.37 -6.15 4.18
N GLY A 340 15.76 -5.07 3.70
CA GLY A 340 16.47 -3.93 3.14
C GLY A 340 17.43 -3.30 4.14
N PHE A 341 17.04 -3.20 5.41
CA PHE A 341 17.89 -2.70 6.48
C PHE A 341 19.07 -3.63 6.78
N LEU A 342 18.85 -4.94 6.80
CA LEU A 342 19.93 -5.91 7.01
C LEU A 342 20.92 -5.97 5.85
N GLN A 343 20.48 -5.78 4.61
CA GLN A 343 21.35 -5.98 3.45
C GLN A 343 21.93 -4.68 2.88
N ARG A 344 21.10 -3.63 2.74
CA ARG A 344 21.46 -2.42 2.00
C ARG A 344 21.96 -1.31 2.92
N VAL A 345 21.25 -1.05 4.02
CA VAL A 345 21.59 0.07 4.91
C VAL A 345 22.97 -0.13 5.54
N ARG A 346 23.37 -1.36 5.87
CA ARG A 346 24.70 -1.68 6.43
C ARG A 346 25.85 -1.09 5.63
N ILE A 347 25.78 -1.17 4.30
CA ILE A 347 26.82 -0.63 3.41
C ILE A 347 26.90 0.89 3.54
N LEU A 348 25.75 1.56 3.71
CA LEU A 348 25.69 3.01 3.89
C LEU A 348 26.18 3.44 5.28
N ILE A 349 25.92 2.64 6.32
CA ILE A 349 26.47 2.86 7.67
C ILE A 349 28.00 2.72 7.64
N LEU A 350 28.52 1.68 6.99
CA LEU A 350 29.96 1.48 6.78
C LEU A 350 30.56 2.70 6.05
N ARG A 351 29.94 3.18 4.98
CA ARG A 351 30.37 4.41 4.30
C ARG A 351 30.47 5.58 5.27
N ASN A 352 29.45 5.81 6.09
CA ASN A 352 29.44 6.92 7.06
C ASN A 352 30.50 6.77 8.15
N LEU A 353 30.79 5.53 8.58
CA LEU A 353 31.91 5.24 9.47
C LEU A 353 33.23 5.66 8.83
N ILE A 354 33.50 5.24 7.59
CA ILE A 354 34.75 5.60 6.89
C ILE A 354 34.85 7.12 6.65
N LEU A 355 33.74 7.77 6.30
CA LEU A 355 33.69 9.23 6.18
C LEU A 355 34.04 9.91 7.51
N LYS A 356 33.55 9.38 8.63
CA LYS A 356 33.84 9.91 9.97
C LYS A 356 35.31 9.74 10.34
N VAL A 357 35.90 8.57 10.06
CA VAL A 357 37.35 8.34 10.22
C VAL A 357 38.13 9.38 9.42
N TYR A 358 37.83 9.51 8.12
CA TYR A 358 38.50 10.49 7.25
C TYR A 358 38.39 11.93 7.77
N LYS A 359 37.21 12.35 8.25
CA LYS A 359 37.00 13.69 8.81
C LYS A 359 37.82 13.95 10.08
N ILE A 360 38.10 12.91 10.87
CA ILE A 360 38.85 13.02 12.12
C ILE A 360 40.37 13.00 11.85
N THR A 361 40.83 12.10 11.00
CA THR A 361 42.27 11.85 10.80
C THR A 361 42.87 12.60 9.61
N GLY A 362 42.03 13.14 8.71
CA GLY A 362 42.44 13.79 7.47
C GLY A 362 42.95 12.83 6.38
N ARG A 363 43.06 11.54 6.66
CA ARG A 363 43.57 10.50 5.75
C ARG A 363 42.92 9.14 6.02
N LEU A 364 43.03 8.20 5.09
CA LEU A 364 42.57 6.83 5.32
C LEU A 364 43.74 5.86 5.26
N ASN A 365 43.95 5.11 6.33
CA ASN A 365 44.85 3.96 6.36
C ASN A 365 44.08 2.73 6.88
N PHE A 366 44.63 1.54 6.66
CA PHE A 366 43.97 0.29 7.04
C PHE A 366 43.80 0.15 8.57
N GLU A 367 44.73 0.68 9.35
CA GLU A 367 44.73 0.53 10.82
C GLU A 367 43.63 1.35 11.50
N ASP A 368 43.45 2.61 11.09
CA ASP A 368 42.38 3.49 11.56
C ASP A 368 41.01 2.91 11.18
N VAL A 369 40.89 2.38 9.95
CA VAL A 369 39.66 1.74 9.47
C VAL A 369 39.37 0.46 10.25
N ARG A 370 40.38 -0.39 10.50
CA ARG A 370 40.24 -1.61 11.30
C ARG A 370 39.76 -1.28 12.72
N SER A 371 40.38 -0.29 13.35
CA SER A 371 40.03 0.17 14.69
C SER A 371 38.59 0.69 14.75
N ALA A 372 38.19 1.50 13.78
CA ALA A 372 36.82 2.00 13.68
C ALA A 372 35.79 0.88 13.47
N LEU A 373 36.12 -0.13 12.64
CA LEU A 373 35.27 -1.30 12.43
C LEU A 373 35.13 -2.14 13.70
N ASN A 374 36.21 -2.31 14.47
CA ASN A 374 36.17 -3.02 15.75
C ASN A 374 35.17 -2.38 16.72
N VAL A 375 35.17 -1.05 16.79
CA VAL A 375 34.22 -0.30 17.65
C VAL A 375 32.80 -0.38 17.11
N SER A 376 32.60 -0.24 15.80
CA SER A 376 31.27 -0.17 15.18
C SER A 376 30.54 -1.52 15.13
N CYS A 377 31.26 -2.60 14.85
CA CYS A 377 30.69 -3.93 14.70
C CYS A 377 30.62 -4.69 16.03
N ASP A 378 31.62 -4.54 16.91
CA ASP A 378 31.77 -5.31 18.15
C ASP A 378 31.51 -6.83 17.97
N PRO A 379 32.41 -7.54 17.23
CA PRO A 379 32.20 -8.94 16.85
C PRO A 379 32.11 -9.89 18.05
N VAL A 380 32.76 -9.57 19.17
CA VAL A 380 32.75 -10.39 20.40
C VAL A 380 31.34 -10.49 20.99
N GLN A 381 30.61 -9.38 21.01
CA GLN A 381 29.23 -9.38 21.49
C GLN A 381 28.23 -9.95 20.48
N GLN A 382 28.53 -9.90 19.18
CA GLN A 382 27.70 -10.54 18.15
C GLN A 382 27.76 -12.08 18.24
N ASN A 383 28.93 -12.66 18.55
CA ASN A 383 29.13 -14.12 18.61
C ASN A 383 28.59 -14.78 19.89
N ALA A 384 28.45 -14.04 21.00
CA ALA A 384 27.95 -14.58 22.28
C ALA A 384 26.45 -14.95 22.25
N SER A 385 25.74 -14.68 21.15
CA SER A 385 24.29 -14.87 21.03
C SER A 385 23.96 -16.10 20.18
N SER A 386 23.94 -17.30 20.76
CA SER A 386 23.65 -18.56 20.06
C SER A 386 22.35 -18.56 19.23
N GLY A 387 22.42 -19.13 18.02
CA GLY A 387 21.32 -19.77 17.30
C GLY A 387 20.40 -18.88 16.45
N SER A 388 20.00 -17.69 16.92
CA SER A 388 18.95 -16.87 16.26
C SER A 388 19.41 -15.47 15.83
N LEU A 389 20.70 -15.13 15.93
CA LEU A 389 21.22 -13.79 15.60
C LEU A 389 22.21 -13.75 14.42
N SER A 390 22.49 -14.87 13.75
CA SER A 390 23.51 -14.92 12.67
C SER A 390 23.26 -13.93 11.54
N PHE A 391 21.99 -13.61 11.25
CA PHE A 391 21.63 -12.63 10.23
C PHE A 391 21.95 -11.18 10.64
N TYR A 392 22.19 -10.88 11.92
CA TYR A 392 22.68 -9.58 12.39
C TYR A 392 24.21 -9.47 12.31
N THR A 393 24.91 -10.59 12.40
CA THR A 393 26.38 -10.63 12.37
C THR A 393 26.89 -10.26 10.99
N ILE A 394 27.81 -9.29 10.90
CA ILE A 394 28.45 -8.92 9.63
C ILE A 394 29.70 -9.76 9.39
N THR A 395 30.46 -10.01 10.46
CA THR A 395 31.68 -10.81 10.41
C THR A 395 32.00 -11.34 11.80
N ASP A 396 32.55 -12.54 11.87
CA ASP A 396 33.00 -13.15 13.12
C ASP A 396 34.33 -12.55 13.59
N GLN A 397 35.12 -12.01 12.66
CA GLN A 397 36.43 -11.42 12.89
C GLN A 397 36.70 -10.23 11.97
N ILE A 398 37.40 -9.22 12.48
CA ILE A 398 37.79 -8.03 11.72
C ILE A 398 39.29 -8.15 11.42
N ASN A 399 39.59 -8.80 10.30
CA ASN A 399 40.94 -8.97 9.77
C ASN A 399 41.16 -8.07 8.54
N ASP A 400 42.38 -8.07 8.01
CA ASP A 400 42.75 -7.24 6.86
C ASP A 400 41.93 -7.54 5.62
N SER A 401 41.60 -8.81 5.40
CA SER A 401 40.74 -9.24 4.30
C SER A 401 39.34 -8.63 4.41
N PHE A 402 38.78 -8.56 5.63
CA PHE A 402 37.49 -7.92 5.87
C PHE A 402 37.55 -6.41 5.64
N VAL A 403 38.60 -5.73 6.15
CA VAL A 403 38.81 -4.30 5.88
C VAL A 403 38.91 -4.03 4.38
N GLN A 404 39.71 -4.83 3.67
CA GLN A 404 39.84 -4.74 2.22
C GLN A 404 38.50 -4.95 1.52
N ASN A 405 37.74 -5.97 1.92
CA ASN A 405 36.42 -6.26 1.33
C ASN A 405 35.45 -5.08 1.50
N VAL A 406 35.38 -4.50 2.70
CA VAL A 406 34.55 -3.30 2.96
C VAL A 406 34.96 -2.15 2.04
N LEU A 407 36.25 -1.85 1.95
CA LEU A 407 36.74 -0.75 1.12
C LEU A 407 36.48 -1.00 -0.38
N VAL A 408 36.71 -2.22 -0.87
CA VAL A 408 36.41 -2.62 -2.25
C VAL A 408 34.92 -2.45 -2.54
N ALA A 409 34.04 -2.94 -1.67
CA ALA A 409 32.60 -2.81 -1.84
C ALA A 409 32.13 -1.34 -1.89
N LEU A 410 32.73 -0.47 -1.08
CA LEU A 410 32.43 0.96 -1.07
C LEU A 410 32.94 1.68 -2.34
N VAL A 411 34.11 1.27 -2.85
CA VAL A 411 34.66 1.82 -4.10
C VAL A 411 33.85 1.35 -5.31
N ASP A 412 33.54 0.05 -5.40
CA ASP A 412 32.74 -0.53 -6.49
C ASP A 412 31.31 0.04 -6.51
N GLY A 413 30.74 0.27 -5.32
CA GLY A 413 29.45 0.96 -5.15
C GLY A 413 29.47 2.46 -5.50
N ASN A 414 30.61 3.03 -5.90
CA ASN A 414 30.85 4.47 -6.07
C ASN A 414 30.56 5.32 -4.82
N LEU A 415 30.46 4.70 -3.65
CA LEU A 415 30.18 5.35 -2.37
C LEU A 415 31.40 6.08 -1.80
N ILE A 416 32.60 5.63 -2.21
CA ILE A 416 33.90 6.27 -1.97
C ILE A 416 34.65 6.28 -3.31
N ARG A 417 35.23 7.43 -3.67
CA ARG A 417 36.12 7.54 -4.84
C ARG A 417 37.55 7.38 -4.39
N ALA A 418 38.06 6.15 -4.45
CA ALA A 418 39.42 5.82 -4.05
C ALA A 418 40.03 4.72 -4.94
N LYS A 419 41.36 4.62 -4.94
CA LYS A 419 42.11 3.49 -5.47
C LYS A 419 42.78 2.73 -4.33
N LEU A 420 42.61 1.41 -4.34
CA LEU A 420 43.25 0.50 -3.40
C LEU A 420 44.49 -0.11 -4.07
N THR A 421 45.64 -0.05 -3.41
CA THR A 421 46.87 -0.68 -3.90
C THR A 421 47.10 -2.04 -3.24
N ALA A 422 47.86 -2.93 -3.89
CA ALA A 422 48.26 -4.21 -3.32
C ALA A 422 49.03 -4.07 -1.98
N SER A 423 49.69 -2.93 -1.79
CA SER A 423 50.43 -2.56 -0.57
C SER A 423 49.54 -2.07 0.58
N LYS A 424 48.20 -2.26 0.51
CA LYS A 424 47.23 -1.80 1.51
C LYS A 424 47.22 -0.28 1.71
N ASN A 425 47.52 0.50 0.66
CA ASN A 425 47.35 1.95 0.70
C ASN A 425 46.03 2.35 0.03
N ILE A 426 45.38 3.37 0.58
CA ILE A 426 44.10 3.91 0.09
C ILE A 426 44.38 5.31 -0.45
N ILE A 427 44.26 5.49 -1.77
CA ILE A 427 44.47 6.78 -2.43
C ILE A 427 43.10 7.37 -2.77
N LEU A 428 42.68 8.38 -2.02
CA LEU A 428 41.43 9.09 -2.27
C LEU A 428 41.51 9.98 -3.52
N SER A 429 40.37 10.15 -4.19
CA SER A 429 40.22 11.16 -5.24
C SER A 429 40.43 12.57 -4.67
N ARG A 430 41.11 13.43 -5.45
CA ARG A 430 41.27 14.86 -5.11
C ARG A 430 39.93 15.60 -5.16
N THR A 431 39.02 15.17 -6.01
CA THR A 431 37.69 15.77 -6.20
C THR A 431 36.62 14.87 -5.64
N ASN A 432 35.86 15.40 -4.68
CA ASN A 432 34.70 14.77 -4.04
C ASN A 432 34.93 13.28 -3.67
N PRO A 433 35.83 12.96 -2.72
CA PRO A 433 36.15 11.58 -2.34
C PRO A 433 34.96 10.81 -1.75
N PHE A 434 33.96 11.52 -1.22
CA PHE A 434 32.75 10.96 -0.63
C PHE A 434 31.49 11.58 -1.27
N PRO A 435 31.12 11.16 -2.49
CA PRO A 435 29.92 11.66 -3.18
C PRO A 435 28.63 11.47 -2.36
N ASP A 436 27.62 12.30 -2.63
CA ASP A 436 26.30 12.18 -2.01
C ASP A 436 25.64 10.85 -2.43
N ILE A 437 25.16 10.10 -1.44
CA ILE A 437 24.63 8.74 -1.65
C ILE A 437 23.38 8.80 -2.54
N TYR A 438 22.52 9.80 -2.34
CA TYR A 438 21.27 9.90 -3.07
C TYR A 438 21.52 10.21 -4.54
N ASP A 439 22.49 11.06 -4.86
CA ASP A 439 22.83 11.38 -6.25
C ASP A 439 23.34 10.15 -7.01
N ILE A 440 24.12 9.29 -6.35
CA ILE A 440 24.54 7.99 -6.93
C ILE A 440 23.33 7.13 -7.25
N TYR A 441 22.41 7.00 -6.29
CA TYR A 441 21.21 6.18 -6.45
C TYR A 441 20.28 6.76 -7.52
N LYS A 442 20.16 8.08 -7.60
CA LYS A 442 19.41 8.78 -8.64
C LYS A 442 19.97 8.47 -10.02
N LEU A 443 21.28 8.53 -10.21
CA LEU A 443 21.90 8.21 -11.50
C LEU A 443 21.75 6.73 -11.86
N LYS A 444 21.88 5.82 -10.88
CA LYS A 444 21.86 4.37 -11.11
C LYS A 444 20.46 3.79 -11.27
N TYR A 445 19.47 4.34 -10.57
CA TYR A 445 18.13 3.74 -10.42
C TYR A 445 16.97 4.64 -10.88
N ALA A 446 17.23 5.85 -11.40
CA ALA A 446 16.18 6.60 -12.05
C ALA A 446 15.69 5.85 -13.30
N GLN A 447 14.43 5.41 -13.29
CA GLN A 447 13.78 4.90 -14.49
C GLN A 447 13.03 6.05 -15.19
N PRO A 448 13.21 6.23 -16.51
CA PRO A 448 12.41 7.17 -17.29
C PRO A 448 11.04 6.56 -17.69
N GLY A 449 10.00 7.39 -17.74
CA GLY A 449 8.90 7.23 -18.70
C GLY A 449 7.65 6.46 -18.26
N LYS A 450 7.75 5.51 -17.33
CA LYS A 450 6.63 4.58 -17.06
C LYS A 450 5.45 5.22 -16.32
N GLU A 451 5.72 6.23 -15.51
CA GLU A 451 4.77 6.80 -14.54
C GLU A 451 4.60 8.31 -14.75
N ASP A 452 5.04 8.84 -15.90
CA ASP A 452 5.10 10.27 -16.21
C ASP A 452 3.71 10.92 -16.23
N TRP A 453 2.64 10.15 -16.48
CA TRP A 453 1.26 10.66 -16.43
C TRP A 453 0.84 11.14 -15.03
N LEU A 454 1.57 10.74 -13.99
CA LEU A 454 1.34 11.20 -12.63
C LEU A 454 1.97 12.57 -12.33
N ASP A 455 2.99 12.97 -13.10
CA ASP A 455 3.78 14.21 -12.89
C ASP A 455 3.21 15.38 -13.70
#